data_AF-A0A2R6EUV5-F1
#
_entry.id   AF-A0A2R6EUV5-F1
#
_cell.length_a   1.000
_cell.length_b   1.000
_cell.length_c   1.000
_cell.angle_alpha   90.00
_cell.angle_beta   90.00
_cell.angle_gamma   90.00
#
_symmetry.space_group_name_H-M   'P 1'
#
loop_
_entity.id
_entity.type
_entity.pdbx_description
1 polymer ?
#
loop_
_entity_poly.entity_id
_entity_poly.type
_entity_poly.pdbx_seq_one_letter_code
_entity_poly.pdbx_strand_id
1 'polypeptide(L)'
;TRKYAKRREFVTTEDEDHAREVRASMLAARQGQDDAFAELDSFAELDAQVDEAGIDDETYLAGSGIDPDAVAEAGERESSGSSSREETVRDALRELDEPTEDDIVAYTSERGVPEEYTRTALRKLVRAGEVSESRGVYRLL
;
A
#
# COMPACT_ATOMS: atom_id res chain seq x y z
N THR A 1 -42.45 2.26 -8.20
CA THR A 1 -41.07 2.24 -7.64
C THR A 1 -40.84 3.50 -6.80
N ARG A 2 -41.09 3.45 -5.48
CA ARG A 2 -40.80 4.56 -4.53
C ARG A 2 -40.40 4.01 -3.15
N LYS A 3 -39.54 2.99 -3.13
CA LYS A 3 -39.15 2.26 -1.90
C LYS A 3 -38.45 3.15 -0.85
N TYR A 4 -37.97 4.33 -1.27
CA TYR A 4 -37.20 5.22 -0.43
C TYR A 4 -37.82 6.62 -0.25
N ALA A 5 -39.00 6.88 -0.82
CA ALA A 5 -39.60 8.22 -0.80
C ALA A 5 -40.00 8.74 0.60
N LYS A 6 -40.04 7.86 1.62
CA LYS A 6 -40.32 8.23 3.01
C LYS A 6 -39.08 8.24 3.92
N ARG A 7 -37.90 7.92 3.37
CA ARG A 7 -36.66 7.98 4.14
C ARG A 7 -36.25 9.44 4.30
N ARG A 8 -35.84 9.82 5.50
CA ARG A 8 -35.24 11.12 5.75
C ARG A 8 -33.74 10.98 5.61
N GLU A 9 -33.13 11.97 4.98
CA GLU A 9 -31.68 12.12 5.01
C GLU A 9 -31.27 12.49 6.43
N PHE A 10 -30.25 11.80 6.94
CA PHE A 10 -29.74 12.01 8.30
C PHE A 10 -28.60 13.04 8.30
N VAL A 11 -27.63 12.86 7.40
CA VAL A 11 -26.50 13.75 7.19
C VAL A 11 -25.98 13.58 5.77
N THR A 12 -25.45 14.67 5.20
CA THR A 12 -24.66 14.67 3.96
C THR A 12 -23.41 15.49 4.24
N THR A 13 -22.24 14.92 3.96
CA THR A 13 -20.94 15.57 4.19
C THR A 13 -19.93 15.02 3.18
N GLU A 14 -18.92 15.83 2.86
CA GLU A 14 -17.76 15.45 2.04
C GLU A 14 -16.59 14.91 2.90
N ASP A 15 -16.68 15.10 4.21
CA ASP A 15 -15.71 14.62 5.20
C ASP A 15 -16.11 13.21 5.67
N GLU A 16 -15.23 12.24 5.44
CA GLU A 16 -15.45 10.84 5.78
C GLU A 16 -15.49 10.60 7.29
N ASP A 17 -14.62 11.27 8.06
CA ASP A 17 -14.55 11.13 9.51
C ASP A 17 -15.83 11.67 10.14
N HIS A 18 -16.31 12.82 9.66
CA HIS A 18 -17.60 13.36 10.07
C HIS A 18 -18.76 12.41 9.75
N ALA A 19 -18.74 11.74 8.59
CA ALA A 19 -19.76 10.75 8.24
C ALA A 19 -19.74 9.53 9.18
N ARG A 20 -18.55 9.05 9.55
CA ARG A 20 -18.38 7.93 10.51
C ARG A 20 -18.85 8.32 11.90
N GLU A 21 -18.50 9.51 12.36
CA GLU A 21 -18.86 10.03 13.68
C GLU A 21 -20.38 10.17 13.85
N VAL A 22 -21.06 10.78 12.88
CA VAL A 22 -22.53 10.95 12.94
C VAL A 22 -23.25 9.60 12.90
N ARG A 23 -22.74 8.63 12.12
CA ARG A 23 -23.31 7.29 12.11
C ARG A 23 -23.11 6.58 13.46
N ALA A 24 -21.93 6.73 14.07
CA ALA A 24 -21.61 6.13 15.35
C ALA A 24 -22.46 6.72 16.48
N SER A 25 -22.62 8.05 16.52
CA SER A 25 -23.48 8.73 17.51
C SER A 25 -24.94 8.27 17.39
N MET A 26 -25.48 8.13 16.18
CA MET A 26 -26.83 7.60 15.96
C MET A 26 -26.99 6.14 16.42
N LEU A 27 -25.95 5.31 16.26
CA LEU A 27 -25.96 3.91 16.72
C LEU A 27 -25.80 3.80 18.23
N ALA A 28 -25.02 4.68 18.86
CA ALA A 28 -24.88 4.79 20.30
C ALA A 28 -26.21 5.22 20.93
N ALA A 29 -26.85 6.25 20.38
CA ALA A 29 -28.16 6.72 20.82
C ALA A 29 -29.24 5.66 20.69
N ARG A 30 -29.21 4.89 19.60
CA ARG A 30 -30.12 3.76 19.42
C ARG A 30 -29.93 2.66 20.49
N GLN A 31 -28.74 2.54 21.06
CA GLN A 31 -28.40 1.55 22.08
C GLN A 31 -28.42 2.12 23.51
N GLY A 32 -28.74 3.41 23.68
CA GLY A 32 -28.72 4.09 24.98
C GLY A 32 -27.31 4.27 25.55
N GLN A 33 -26.31 4.42 24.67
CA GLN A 33 -24.89 4.60 24.99
C GLN A 33 -24.42 6.03 24.63
N ASP A 34 -25.35 7.00 24.63
CA ASP A 34 -25.11 8.39 24.23
C ASP A 34 -23.99 9.04 25.05
N ASP A 35 -24.04 8.87 26.37
CA ASP A 35 -23.07 9.45 27.31
C ASP A 35 -21.67 8.83 27.10
N ALA A 36 -21.60 7.51 26.91
CA ALA A 36 -20.34 6.81 26.65
C ALA A 36 -19.72 7.23 25.32
N PHE A 37 -20.54 7.52 24.30
CA PHE A 37 -20.04 8.04 23.02
C PHE A 37 -19.53 9.48 23.15
N ALA A 38 -20.18 10.31 23.97
CA ALA A 38 -19.75 11.69 24.21
C ALA A 38 -18.42 11.80 24.98
N GLU A 39 -18.00 10.74 25.67
CA GLU A 39 -16.69 10.63 26.32
C GLU A 39 -15.56 10.23 25.36
N LEU A 40 -15.88 9.76 24.15
CA LEU A 40 -14.89 9.41 23.14
C LEU A 40 -14.39 10.67 22.42
N ASP A 41 -13.10 10.66 22.07
CA ASP A 41 -12.52 11.67 21.20
C ASP A 41 -13.11 11.59 19.78
N SER A 42 -12.91 12.66 19.00
CA SER A 42 -13.36 12.68 17.61
C SER A 42 -12.68 11.59 16.77
N PHE A 43 -13.29 11.17 15.67
CA PHE A 43 -12.71 10.10 14.84
C PHE A 43 -11.29 10.44 14.33
N ALA A 44 -11.03 11.71 14.04
CA ALA A 44 -9.69 12.17 13.62
C ALA A 44 -8.65 12.05 14.75
N GLU A 45 -9.06 12.30 16.00
CA GLU A 45 -8.19 12.15 17.17
C GLU A 45 -7.97 10.68 17.53
N LEU A 46 -9.00 9.85 17.41
CA LEU A 46 -8.89 8.40 17.60
C LEU A 46 -7.95 7.76 16.57
N ASP A 47 -7.95 8.22 15.32
CA ASP A 47 -7.04 7.73 14.28
C ASP A 47 -5.57 8.04 14.63
N ALA A 48 -5.29 9.27 15.06
CA ALA A 48 -3.95 9.65 15.53
C ALA A 48 -3.50 8.84 16.76
N GLN A 49 -4.43 8.52 17.67
CA GLN A 49 -4.14 7.67 18.82
C GLN A 49 -3.85 6.21 18.42
N VAL A 50 -4.49 5.70 17.35
CA VAL A 50 -4.26 4.34 16.86
C VAL A 50 -2.83 4.16 16.36
N ASP A 51 -2.26 5.17 15.70
CA ASP A 51 -0.86 5.13 15.26
C ASP A 51 0.12 4.99 16.44
N GLU A 52 -0.22 5.53 17.60
CA GLU A 52 0.56 5.41 18.85
C GLU A 52 0.10 4.22 19.72
N ALA A 53 -1.04 3.59 19.39
CA ALA A 53 -1.62 2.51 20.17
C ALA A 53 -1.06 1.15 19.74
N GLY A 54 -0.12 0.64 20.51
CA GLY A 54 0.38 -0.70 20.31
C GLY A 54 1.74 -0.92 20.93
N ILE A 55 2.34 -2.04 20.56
CA ILE A 55 3.76 -2.28 20.77
C ILE A 55 4.46 -1.69 19.55
N ASP A 56 5.40 -0.78 19.75
CA ASP A 56 6.22 -0.22 18.68
C ASP A 56 7.00 -1.31 17.94
N ASP A 57 7.32 -1.05 16.66
CA ASP A 57 8.01 -2.01 15.81
C ASP A 57 9.33 -2.48 16.43
N GLU A 58 10.08 -1.59 17.08
CA GLU A 58 11.34 -1.93 17.77
C GLU A 58 11.10 -2.98 18.86
N THR A 59 10.15 -2.74 19.74
CA THR A 59 9.78 -3.64 20.83
C THR A 59 9.20 -4.95 20.29
N TYR A 60 8.41 -4.92 19.22
CA TYR A 60 7.87 -6.13 18.59
C TYR A 60 8.98 -6.99 17.96
N LEU A 61 9.91 -6.38 17.23
CA LEU A 61 11.02 -7.06 16.59
C LEU A 61 11.96 -7.66 17.64
N ALA A 62 12.35 -6.88 18.64
CA ALA A 62 13.18 -7.35 19.74
C ALA A 62 12.53 -8.51 20.51
N GLY A 63 11.23 -8.41 20.82
CA GLY A 63 10.45 -9.48 21.46
C GLY A 63 10.34 -10.74 20.59
N SER A 64 10.40 -10.60 19.28
CA SER A 64 10.41 -11.69 18.30
C SER A 64 11.81 -12.29 18.06
N GLY A 65 12.84 -11.77 18.73
CA GLY A 65 14.23 -12.19 18.55
C GLY A 65 14.88 -11.66 17.27
N ILE A 66 14.29 -10.63 16.65
CA ILE A 66 14.81 -9.92 15.48
C ILE A 66 15.52 -8.65 15.97
N ASP A 67 16.68 -8.34 15.42
CA ASP A 67 17.44 -7.13 15.74
C ASP A 67 16.82 -5.92 15.00
N PRO A 68 16.20 -4.96 15.70
CA PRO A 68 15.54 -3.82 15.09
C PRO A 68 16.53 -2.87 14.39
N ASP A 69 17.73 -2.69 14.94
CA ASP A 69 18.76 -1.82 14.35
C ASP A 69 19.23 -2.39 13.01
N ALA A 70 19.44 -3.71 12.95
CA ALA A 70 19.82 -4.39 11.71
C ALA A 70 18.73 -4.30 10.62
N VAL A 71 17.44 -4.30 11.00
CA VAL A 71 16.31 -4.12 10.09
C VAL A 71 16.24 -2.69 9.57
N ALA A 72 16.37 -1.69 10.46
CA ALA A 72 16.38 -0.28 10.07
C ALA A 72 17.54 0.02 9.11
N GLU A 73 18.75 -0.45 9.41
CA GLU A 73 19.93 -0.28 8.55
C GLU A 73 19.75 -0.97 7.19
N ALA A 74 19.07 -2.12 7.14
CA ALA A 74 18.76 -2.80 5.89
C ALA A 74 17.78 -1.99 5.02
N GLY A 75 16.76 -1.37 5.62
CA GLY A 75 15.81 -0.49 4.92
C GLY A 75 16.45 0.81 4.40
N GLU A 76 17.36 1.41 5.17
CA GLU A 76 18.12 2.59 4.73
C GLU A 76 19.05 2.28 3.55
N ARG A 77 19.68 1.09 3.55
CA ARG A 77 20.52 0.62 2.43
C ARG A 77 19.74 0.34 1.15
N GLU A 78 18.44 0.04 1.24
CA GLU A 78 17.58 -0.12 0.05
C GLU A 78 17.08 1.23 -0.49
N SER A 79 16.90 2.23 0.37
CA SER A 79 16.36 3.55 -0.02
C SER A 79 17.42 4.54 -0.52
N SER A 80 18.70 4.35 -0.20
CA SER A 80 19.79 5.27 -0.56
C SER A 80 20.77 4.67 -1.59
N GLY A 81 20.45 4.79 -2.87
CA GLY A 81 21.46 4.77 -3.94
C GLY A 81 21.24 3.78 -5.08
N SER A 82 21.20 4.34 -6.29
CA SER A 82 20.88 3.74 -7.59
C SER A 82 19.39 3.53 -7.80
N SER A 83 18.86 3.95 -8.95
CA SER A 83 17.58 3.46 -9.47
C SER A 83 17.52 1.97 -9.17
N SER A 84 16.54 1.55 -8.35
CA SER A 84 16.55 0.18 -7.81
C SER A 84 16.69 -0.80 -8.98
N ARG A 85 17.34 -1.95 -8.79
CA ARG A 85 17.48 -2.93 -9.88
C ARG A 85 16.13 -3.27 -10.53
N GLU A 86 15.06 -3.19 -9.74
CA GLU A 86 13.68 -3.29 -10.21
C GLU A 86 13.20 -2.07 -11.00
N GLU A 87 13.52 -0.84 -10.58
CA GLU A 87 13.26 0.38 -11.36
C GLU A 87 13.93 0.33 -12.74
N THR A 88 15.18 -0.14 -12.82
CA THR A 88 15.90 -0.30 -14.09
C THR A 88 15.19 -1.31 -15.02
N VAL A 89 14.59 -2.37 -14.46
CA VAL A 89 13.76 -3.32 -15.23
C VAL A 89 12.46 -2.66 -15.71
N ARG A 90 11.83 -1.85 -14.87
CA ARG A 90 10.63 -1.09 -15.26
C ARG A 90 10.94 -0.03 -16.32
N ASP A 91 12.10 0.61 -16.26
CA ASP A 91 12.53 1.57 -17.28
C ASP A 91 12.76 0.89 -18.62
N ALA A 92 13.37 -0.30 -18.64
CA ALA A 92 13.48 -1.11 -19.85
C ALA A 92 12.11 -1.39 -20.50
N LEU A 93 11.10 -1.73 -19.68
CA LEU A 93 9.74 -1.98 -20.14
C LEU A 93 8.98 -0.72 -20.62
N ARG A 94 9.44 0.48 -20.24
CA ARG A 94 8.85 1.76 -20.68
C ARG A 94 9.54 2.32 -21.91
N GLU A 95 10.85 2.14 -22.00
CA GLU A 95 11.68 2.75 -23.05
C GLU A 95 11.79 1.87 -24.30
N LEU A 96 11.72 0.55 -24.15
CA LEU A 96 11.79 -0.37 -25.28
C LEU A 96 10.39 -0.62 -25.86
N ASP A 97 10.29 -0.57 -27.19
CA ASP A 97 9.07 -0.90 -27.90
C ASP A 97 8.97 -2.42 -28.12
N GLU A 98 7.93 -3.03 -27.56
CA GLU A 98 7.67 -4.48 -27.67
C GLU A 98 8.89 -5.37 -27.34
N PRO A 99 9.54 -5.18 -26.17
CA PRO A 99 10.78 -5.87 -25.84
C PRO A 99 10.58 -7.36 -25.55
N THR A 100 11.52 -8.17 -26.00
CA THR A 100 11.68 -9.55 -25.56
C THR A 100 12.44 -9.64 -24.24
N GLU A 101 12.43 -10.82 -23.59
CA GLU A 101 13.23 -11.04 -22.38
C GLU A 101 14.71 -10.71 -22.60
N ASP A 102 15.27 -11.11 -23.74
CA ASP A 102 16.67 -10.88 -24.08
C ASP A 102 16.98 -9.39 -24.27
N ASP A 103 16.05 -8.62 -24.85
CA ASP A 103 16.20 -7.16 -25.00
C ASP A 103 16.24 -6.46 -23.63
N ILE A 104 15.39 -6.90 -22.69
CA ILE A 104 15.33 -6.36 -21.34
C ILE A 104 16.59 -6.75 -20.55
N VAL A 105 17.05 -7.99 -20.69
CA VAL A 105 18.30 -8.46 -20.09
C VAL A 105 19.48 -7.65 -20.61
N ALA A 106 19.56 -7.40 -21.92
CA ALA A 106 20.61 -6.58 -22.50
C ALA A 106 20.62 -5.16 -21.92
N TYR A 107 19.46 -4.48 -21.94
CA TYR A 107 19.29 -3.13 -21.41
C TYR A 107 19.67 -3.01 -19.93
N THR A 108 19.23 -3.97 -19.12
CA THR A 108 19.45 -3.96 -17.66
C THR A 108 20.89 -4.36 -17.31
N SER A 109 21.51 -5.25 -18.07
CA SER A 109 22.92 -5.65 -17.90
C SER A 109 23.88 -4.51 -18.19
N GLU A 110 23.63 -3.70 -19.22
CA GLU A 110 24.40 -2.48 -19.50
C GLU A 110 24.38 -1.48 -18.33
N ARG A 111 23.35 -1.56 -17.49
CA ARG A 111 23.12 -0.71 -16.32
C ARG A 111 23.50 -1.39 -15.00
N GLY A 112 24.16 -2.55 -15.07
CA GLY A 112 24.71 -3.25 -13.90
C GLY A 112 23.73 -4.16 -13.16
N VAL A 113 22.57 -4.48 -13.74
CA VAL A 113 21.61 -5.45 -13.19
C VAL A 113 21.98 -6.86 -13.68
N PRO A 114 22.13 -7.85 -12.79
CA PRO A 114 22.38 -9.23 -13.20
C PRO A 114 21.21 -9.84 -13.99
N GLU A 115 21.51 -10.59 -15.05
CA GLU A 115 20.52 -11.30 -15.90
C GLU A 115 19.51 -12.14 -15.09
N GLU A 116 20.00 -12.94 -14.14
CA GLU A 116 19.15 -13.78 -13.28
C GLU A 116 18.18 -12.96 -12.42
N TYR A 117 18.60 -11.76 -12.01
CA TYR A 117 17.72 -10.82 -11.30
C TYR A 117 16.63 -10.33 -12.23
N THR A 118 16.98 -9.87 -13.43
CA THR A 118 16.03 -9.37 -14.44
C THR A 118 14.96 -10.40 -14.78
N ARG A 119 15.36 -11.65 -15.06
CA ARG A 119 14.41 -12.75 -15.30
C ARG A 119 13.47 -13.01 -14.11
N THR A 120 14.02 -12.94 -12.89
CA THR A 120 13.22 -13.13 -11.68
C THR A 120 12.24 -11.98 -11.45
N ALA A 121 12.67 -10.74 -11.69
CA ALA A 121 11.81 -9.56 -11.60
C ALA A 121 10.67 -9.62 -12.62
N LEU A 122 10.94 -9.97 -13.89
CA LEU A 122 9.91 -10.12 -14.92
C LEU A 122 8.85 -11.16 -14.54
N ARG A 123 9.26 -12.34 -14.05
CA ARG A 123 8.32 -13.36 -13.56
C ARG A 123 7.44 -12.84 -12.42
N LYS A 124 8.00 -12.05 -11.51
CA LYS A 124 7.23 -11.46 -10.39
C LYS A 124 6.22 -10.43 -10.89
N LEU A 125 6.63 -9.53 -11.77
CA LEU A 125 5.77 -8.49 -12.35
C LEU A 125 4.60 -9.10 -13.15
N VAL A 126 4.87 -10.16 -13.93
CA VAL A 126 3.82 -10.91 -14.63
C VAL A 126 2.87 -11.59 -13.65
N ARG A 127 3.39 -12.22 -12.59
CA ARG A 127 2.56 -12.86 -11.55
C ARG A 127 1.71 -11.84 -10.80
N ALA A 128 2.22 -10.63 -10.57
CA ALA A 128 1.50 -9.54 -9.92
C ALA A 128 0.44 -8.89 -10.84
N GLY A 129 0.51 -9.14 -12.15
CA GLY A 129 -0.37 -8.51 -13.13
C GLY A 129 0.01 -7.07 -13.49
N GLU A 130 1.23 -6.64 -13.17
CA GLU A 130 1.79 -5.34 -13.56
C GLU A 130 2.33 -5.35 -15.00
N VAL A 131 2.73 -6.54 -15.49
CA VAL A 131 3.25 -6.76 -16.83
C VAL A 131 2.50 -7.92 -17.48
N SER A 132 2.20 -7.77 -18.76
CA SER A 132 1.71 -8.86 -19.61
C SER A 132 2.84 -9.41 -20.46
N GLU A 133 2.90 -10.74 -20.59
CA GLU A 133 3.75 -11.42 -21.56
C GLU A 133 2.86 -12.06 -22.63
N SER A 134 3.17 -11.79 -23.89
CA SER A 134 2.48 -12.37 -25.04
C SER A 134 3.48 -12.75 -26.11
N ARG A 135 3.62 -14.05 -26.37
CA ARG A 135 4.51 -14.60 -27.42
C ARG A 135 5.98 -14.19 -27.22
N GLY A 136 6.42 -14.07 -25.97
CA GLY A 136 7.77 -13.67 -25.60
C GLY A 136 8.00 -12.16 -25.55
N VAL A 137 6.98 -11.35 -25.82
CA VAL A 137 7.02 -9.89 -25.74
C VAL A 137 6.38 -9.42 -24.44
N TYR A 138 7.06 -8.50 -23.74
CA TYR A 138 6.60 -7.95 -22.47
C TYR A 138 6.03 -6.54 -22.65
N ARG A 139 4.94 -6.24 -21.95
CA ARG A 139 4.32 -4.90 -21.92
C ARG A 139 3.73 -4.59 -20.55
N LEU A 140 4.01 -3.40 -20.02
CA LEU A 140 3.37 -2.86 -18.81
C LEU A 140 1.87 -2.66 -19.01
N LEU A 141 1.08 -2.99 -17.98
CA LEU A 141 -0.38 -2.87 -17.96
C LEU A 141 -0.88 -1.57 -17.32
#